data_AF-A0A948WZJ7-F1
#
_entry.id   AF-A0A948WZJ7-F1
#
_cell.length_a   1.000
_cell.length_b   1.000
_cell.length_c   1.000
_cell.angle_alpha   90.00
_cell.angle_beta   90.00
_cell.angle_gamma   90.00
#
_symmetry.space_group_name_H-M   'P 1'
#
loop_
_entity.id
_entity.type
_entity.pdbx_description
1 polymer ?
#
loop_
_entity_poly.entity_id
_entity_poly.type
_entity_poly.pdbx_seq_one_letter_code
_entity_poly.pdbx_strand_id
1 'polypeptide(L)'
;MATLTMLVGVSNGSKTDYMTTHAHDALIINPDALRQQLFGTLQVKKSQKSIIFNQITKVLNQAIKTQRDIWYNVIDNSRKQRILLYNQAKKHHYHVRLIWFIADMRTLVANNPLQLPASFLKRQLLALDPPIKHLDCDELIVKITGNLKRYANITSPLRFACDFIACSDAVGQQLYQTTQIPDNGIYHTESLQTHLQLCVQTAQAQHDELLVTLAKWHDVGKVAVRQYDETKHTYHYYDHEIYSSYAYAVHTLLTQHTISPQQAVIMQLIRWHMAPFRGVSQRLLMREQLSADELALLRTFNQIDKASSLGK
;
A
#
# COMPACT_ATOMS: atom_id res chain seq x y z
N MET A 1 0.79 8.37 29.50
CA MET A 1 -0.05 7.79 28.44
C MET A 1 0.78 6.75 27.72
N ALA A 2 0.32 5.49 27.66
CA ALA A 2 1.06 4.42 27.01
C ALA A 2 1.08 4.58 25.48
N THR A 3 2.13 4.09 24.84
CA THR A 3 2.33 4.20 23.39
C THR A 3 2.31 2.84 22.71
N LEU A 4 1.53 2.72 21.64
CA LEU A 4 1.58 1.60 20.70
C LEU A 4 2.36 2.06 19.47
N THR A 5 3.58 1.57 19.31
CA THR A 5 4.42 1.81 18.14
C THR A 5 4.28 0.65 17.15
N MET A 6 3.67 0.92 15.99
CA MET A 6 3.48 -0.05 14.92
C MET A 6 4.55 0.12 13.84
N LEU A 7 5.21 -0.96 13.45
CA LEU A 7 6.18 -0.97 12.35
C LEU A 7 5.53 -1.58 11.11
N VAL A 8 5.48 -0.82 10.02
CA VAL A 8 4.83 -1.21 8.75
C VAL A 8 5.85 -1.16 7.63
N GLY A 9 5.85 -2.16 6.75
CA GLY A 9 6.81 -2.26 5.66
C GLY A 9 7.01 -3.70 5.23
N VAL A 10 7.75 -3.93 4.15
CA VAL A 10 8.09 -5.29 3.69
C VAL A 10 9.00 -5.99 4.70
N SER A 11 8.81 -7.27 4.95
CA SER A 11 9.71 -8.07 5.81
C SER A 11 11.04 -8.34 5.10
N ASN A 12 12.08 -7.64 5.53
CA ASN A 12 13.47 -7.78 5.07
C ASN A 12 14.48 -7.67 6.24
N GLY A 13 14.03 -7.79 7.49
CA GLY A 13 14.90 -7.65 8.68
C GLY A 13 14.96 -6.24 9.27
N SER A 14 14.92 -5.18 8.44
CA SER A 14 15.12 -3.79 8.91
C SER A 14 14.17 -3.35 10.02
N LYS A 15 12.92 -3.83 10.01
CA LYS A 15 11.94 -3.54 11.07
C LYS A 15 12.31 -4.19 12.40
N THR A 16 12.76 -5.46 12.36
CA THR A 16 13.19 -6.21 13.54
C THR A 16 14.42 -5.58 14.18
N ASP A 17 15.39 -5.17 13.36
CA ASP A 17 16.60 -4.50 13.84
C ASP A 17 16.26 -3.17 14.51
N TYR A 18 15.35 -2.41 13.89
CA TYR A 18 14.92 -1.12 14.42
C TYR A 18 14.18 -1.26 15.76
N MET A 19 13.25 -2.21 15.91
CA MET A 19 12.56 -2.39 17.20
C MET A 19 13.49 -2.91 18.30
N THR A 20 14.44 -3.79 17.98
CA THR A 20 15.39 -4.33 18.98
C THR A 20 16.28 -3.23 19.55
N THR A 21 16.60 -2.22 18.74
CA THR A 21 17.47 -1.10 19.14
C THR A 21 16.73 0.05 19.82
N HIS A 22 15.42 0.21 19.59
CA HIS A 22 14.66 1.39 20.05
C HIS A 22 13.55 1.08 21.06
N ALA A 23 13.14 -0.18 21.22
CA ALA A 23 12.03 -0.50 22.12
C ALA A 23 12.37 -0.42 23.61
N HIS A 24 13.66 -0.50 23.98
CA HIS A 24 14.11 -0.49 25.37
C HIS A 24 13.29 -1.47 26.24
N ASP A 25 12.68 -0.99 27.33
CA ASP A 25 11.88 -1.81 28.26
C ASP A 25 10.44 -2.10 27.77
N ALA A 26 10.06 -1.60 26.59
CA ALA A 26 8.74 -1.82 26.03
C ALA A 26 8.52 -3.28 25.60
N LEU A 27 7.25 -3.71 25.60
CA LEU A 27 6.90 -5.04 25.12
C LEU A 27 7.08 -5.13 23.60
N ILE A 28 8.00 -5.97 23.15
CA ILE A 28 8.18 -6.29 21.74
C ILE A 28 7.24 -7.43 21.34
N ILE A 29 6.42 -7.19 20.31
CA ILE A 29 5.59 -8.20 19.65
C ILE A 29 6.08 -8.35 18.21
N ASN A 30 6.83 -9.42 17.95
CA ASN A 30 7.38 -9.71 16.63
C ASN A 30 6.80 -11.01 16.03
N PRO A 31 5.86 -10.93 15.07
CA PRO A 31 5.28 -12.11 14.43
C PRO A 31 6.27 -12.95 13.64
N ASP A 32 7.34 -12.34 13.13
CA ASP A 32 8.37 -13.08 12.38
C ASP A 32 9.10 -14.06 13.30
N ALA A 33 9.40 -13.65 14.54
CA ALA A 33 9.94 -14.53 15.57
C ALA A 33 8.97 -15.67 15.92
N LEU A 34 7.67 -15.36 16.06
CA LEU A 34 6.64 -16.35 16.35
C LEU A 34 6.44 -17.37 15.22
N ARG A 35 6.51 -16.93 13.96
CA ARG A 35 6.49 -17.80 12.77
C ARG A 35 7.65 -18.77 12.77
N GLN A 36 8.86 -18.26 13.02
CA GLN A 36 10.07 -19.07 13.11
C GLN A 36 9.94 -20.10 14.25
N GLN A 37 9.53 -19.67 15.45
CA GLN A 37 9.36 -20.54 16.60
C GLN A 37 8.33 -21.67 16.35
N LEU A 38 7.18 -21.36 15.75
CA LEU A 38 6.09 -22.33 15.59
C LEU A 38 6.24 -23.23 14.36
N PHE A 39 6.85 -22.73 13.29
CA PHE A 39 6.81 -23.39 11.98
C PHE A 39 8.18 -23.50 11.30
N GLY A 40 9.25 -22.95 11.90
CA GLY A 40 10.60 -22.95 11.31
C GLY A 40 10.74 -22.10 10.04
N THR A 41 9.71 -21.31 9.68
CA THR A 41 9.69 -20.53 8.44
C THR A 41 8.79 -19.31 8.56
N LEU A 42 9.17 -18.23 7.86
CA LEU A 42 8.33 -17.04 7.69
C LEU A 42 7.20 -17.27 6.66
N GLN A 43 7.37 -18.26 5.77
CA GLN A 43 6.41 -18.58 4.72
C GLN A 43 5.38 -19.59 5.23
N VAL A 44 4.35 -19.08 5.89
CA VAL A 44 3.29 -19.90 6.50
C VAL A 44 2.06 -20.04 5.61
N LYS A 45 1.40 -21.20 5.70
CA LYS A 45 0.13 -21.50 5.03
C LYS A 45 -1.01 -20.65 5.59
N LYS A 46 -2.10 -20.51 4.82
CA LYS A 46 -3.29 -19.75 5.23
C LYS A 46 -3.86 -20.22 6.57
N SER A 47 -3.91 -21.53 6.81
CA SER A 47 -4.38 -22.12 8.08
C SER A 47 -3.48 -21.79 9.28
N GLN A 48 -2.18 -21.58 9.05
CA GLN A 48 -1.23 -21.21 10.11
C GLN A 48 -1.30 -19.72 10.46
N LYS A 49 -1.72 -18.87 9.51
CA LYS A 49 -1.89 -17.42 9.76
C LYS A 49 -2.90 -17.13 10.87
N SER A 50 -3.98 -17.90 10.98
CA SER A 50 -5.00 -17.70 12.04
C SER A 50 -4.45 -18.02 13.43
N ILE A 51 -3.59 -19.05 13.55
CA ILE A 51 -2.94 -19.43 14.81
C ILE A 51 -2.06 -18.27 15.31
N ILE A 52 -1.20 -17.75 14.42
CA ILE A 52 -0.31 -16.62 14.71
C ILE A 52 -1.13 -15.37 15.11
N PHE A 53 -2.18 -15.07 14.34
CA PHE A 53 -3.05 -13.93 14.61
C PHE A 53 -3.73 -14.02 15.98
N ASN A 54 -4.27 -15.18 16.34
CA ASN A 54 -4.94 -15.38 17.63
C ASN A 54 -3.98 -15.23 18.81
N GLN A 55 -2.77 -15.77 18.71
CA GLN A 55 -1.76 -15.63 19.76
C GLN A 55 -1.32 -14.16 19.93
N ILE A 56 -1.04 -13.47 18.82
CA ILE A 56 -0.65 -12.05 18.86
C ILE A 56 -1.78 -11.18 19.41
N THR A 57 -3.02 -11.44 18.98
CA THR A 57 -4.19 -10.71 19.49
C THR A 57 -4.34 -10.91 21.00
N LYS A 58 -4.12 -12.12 21.52
CA LYS A 58 -4.16 -12.39 22.96
C LYS A 58 -3.12 -11.57 23.72
N VAL A 59 -1.86 -11.60 23.27
CA VAL A 59 -0.75 -10.86 23.91
C VAL A 59 -1.00 -9.36 23.85
N LEU A 60 -1.40 -8.85 22.68
CA LEU A 60 -1.66 -7.43 22.46
C LEU A 60 -2.84 -6.94 23.32
N ASN A 61 -3.92 -7.70 23.42
CA ASN A 61 -5.07 -7.35 24.27
C ASN A 61 -4.68 -7.31 25.76
N GLN A 62 -3.83 -8.24 26.21
CA GLN A 62 -3.35 -8.23 27.58
C GLN A 62 -2.46 -7.02 27.84
N ALA A 63 -1.52 -6.71 26.93
CA ALA A 63 -0.62 -5.59 27.04
C ALA A 63 -1.34 -4.22 27.04
N ILE A 64 -2.36 -4.08 26.20
CA ILE A 64 -3.21 -2.88 26.15
C ILE A 64 -3.97 -2.69 27.47
N LYS A 65 -4.47 -3.78 28.07
CA LYS A 65 -5.15 -3.71 29.37
C LYS A 65 -4.22 -3.31 30.51
N THR A 66 -2.95 -3.70 30.45
CA THR A 66 -1.95 -3.38 31.47
C THR A 66 -1.21 -2.06 31.22
N GLN A 67 -1.61 -1.28 30.21
CA GLN A 67 -1.06 0.05 29.92
C GLN A 67 0.47 0.05 29.73
N ARG A 68 1.03 -1.03 29.16
CA ARG A 68 2.45 -1.08 28.79
C ARG A 68 2.68 -0.39 27.46
N ASP A 69 3.87 0.17 27.28
CA ASP A 69 4.37 0.55 25.97
C ASP A 69 4.62 -0.70 25.12
N ILE A 70 4.22 -0.64 23.85
CA ILE A 70 4.22 -1.79 22.94
C ILE A 70 4.90 -1.40 21.63
N TRP A 71 5.82 -2.25 21.17
CA TRP A 71 6.41 -2.20 19.84
C TRP A 71 5.95 -3.41 19.05
N TYR A 72 5.16 -3.18 18.01
CA TYR A 72 4.51 -4.23 17.23
C TYR A 72 4.97 -4.21 15.77
N ASN A 73 5.62 -5.30 15.33
CA ASN A 73 5.90 -5.52 13.91
C ASN A 73 4.63 -6.04 13.24
N VAL A 74 3.98 -5.23 12.41
CA VAL A 74 2.64 -5.56 11.90
C VAL A 74 2.72 -6.73 10.92
N ILE A 75 1.85 -7.73 11.10
CA ILE A 75 1.78 -8.96 10.29
C ILE A 75 1.31 -8.68 8.86
N ASP A 76 0.34 -7.78 8.74
CA ASP A 76 -0.43 -7.53 7.53
C ASP A 76 -0.29 -6.06 7.15
N ASN A 77 0.17 -5.81 5.92
CA ASN A 77 0.33 -4.47 5.41
C ASN A 77 -1.01 -3.82 5.01
N SER A 78 -2.14 -4.48 5.26
CA SER A 78 -3.48 -3.93 4.99
C SER A 78 -3.88 -2.81 5.97
N ARG A 79 -4.45 -1.74 5.42
CA ARG A 79 -5.01 -0.62 6.20
C ARG A 79 -6.12 -1.06 7.16
N LYS A 80 -6.96 -2.00 6.72
CA LYS A 80 -8.07 -2.54 7.53
C LYS A 80 -7.61 -3.05 8.90
N GLN A 81 -6.52 -3.82 8.95
CA GLN A 81 -5.97 -4.36 10.21
C GLN A 81 -5.46 -3.23 11.12
N ARG A 82 -4.76 -2.25 10.53
CA ARG A 82 -4.23 -1.10 11.27
C ARG A 82 -5.34 -0.23 11.85
N ILE A 83 -6.41 0.07 11.10
CA ILE A 83 -7.58 0.81 11.61
C ILE A 83 -8.23 0.07 12.79
N LEU A 84 -8.39 -1.26 12.70
CA LEU A 84 -8.96 -2.04 13.81
C LEU A 84 -8.10 -1.95 15.06
N LEU A 85 -6.78 -2.09 14.91
CA LEU A 85 -5.83 -1.99 16.00
C LEU A 85 -5.75 -0.57 16.58
N TYR A 86 -5.73 0.46 15.72
CA TYR A 86 -5.78 1.87 16.10
C TYR A 86 -7.01 2.15 16.96
N ASN A 87 -8.20 1.84 16.45
CA ASN A 87 -9.46 2.05 17.17
C ASN A 87 -9.50 1.30 18.50
N GLN A 88 -8.96 0.08 18.54
CA GLN A 88 -8.85 -0.67 19.79
C GLN A 88 -7.92 0.02 20.79
N ALA A 89 -6.74 0.46 20.36
CA ALA A 89 -5.78 1.17 21.21
C ALA A 89 -6.37 2.49 21.73
N LYS A 90 -7.08 3.25 20.89
CA LYS A 90 -7.74 4.51 21.29
C LYS A 90 -8.80 4.33 22.37
N LYS A 91 -9.56 3.23 22.38
CA LYS A 91 -10.50 2.89 23.45
C LYS A 91 -9.84 2.75 24.83
N HIS A 92 -8.53 2.49 24.84
CA HIS A 92 -7.72 2.37 26.05
C HIS A 92 -6.77 3.55 26.22
N HIS A 93 -7.07 4.69 25.59
CA HIS A 93 -6.31 5.94 25.69
C HIS A 93 -4.83 5.83 25.31
N TYR A 94 -4.48 4.93 24.39
CA TYR A 94 -3.13 4.87 23.84
C TYR A 94 -2.86 6.04 22.88
N HIS A 95 -1.60 6.47 22.86
CA HIS A 95 -1.03 7.15 21.71
C HIS A 95 -0.55 6.11 20.69
N VAL A 96 -0.92 6.26 19.43
CA VAL A 96 -0.57 5.31 18.37
C VAL A 96 0.42 5.96 17.41
N ARG A 97 1.66 5.47 17.46
CA ARG A 97 2.74 5.85 16.54
C ARG A 97 2.88 4.78 15.47
N LEU A 98 3.01 5.18 14.21
CA LEU A 98 3.30 4.30 13.11
C LEU A 98 4.65 4.68 12.48
N ILE A 99 5.54 3.70 12.34
CA ILE A 99 6.82 3.84 11.66
C ILE A 99 6.76 3.06 10.35
N TRP A 100 6.74 3.79 9.24
CA TRP A 100 6.60 3.24 7.89
C TRP A 100 7.96 3.13 7.20
N PHE A 101 8.37 1.89 6.95
CA PHE A 101 9.60 1.55 6.23
C PHE A 101 9.33 1.46 4.73
N ILE A 102 10.04 2.30 3.97
CA ILE A 102 9.95 2.40 2.52
C ILE A 102 11.28 1.94 1.91
N ALA A 103 11.18 1.01 0.96
CA ALA A 103 12.31 0.53 0.16
C ALA A 103 11.80 0.10 -1.23
N ASP A 104 12.63 0.30 -2.26
CA ASP A 104 12.38 -0.23 -3.60
C ASP A 104 12.74 -1.73 -3.65
N MET A 105 12.26 -2.43 -4.69
CA MET A 105 12.52 -3.87 -4.82
C MET A 105 14.02 -4.22 -4.88
N ARG A 106 14.85 -3.34 -5.45
CA ARG A 106 16.30 -3.58 -5.52
C ARG A 106 16.93 -3.54 -4.13
N THR A 107 16.59 -2.54 -3.31
CA THR A 107 17.06 -2.48 -1.92
C THR A 107 16.51 -3.64 -1.11
N LEU A 108 15.23 -4.01 -1.28
CA LEU A 108 14.63 -5.13 -0.56
C LEU A 108 15.32 -6.46 -0.85
N VAL A 109 15.74 -6.71 -2.10
CA VAL A 109 16.46 -7.94 -2.48
C VAL A 109 17.91 -7.89 -2.00
N ALA A 110 18.59 -6.75 -2.16
CA ALA A 110 19.99 -6.60 -1.74
C ALA A 110 20.16 -6.68 -0.21
N ASN A 111 19.22 -6.10 0.55
CA ASN A 111 19.25 -6.04 2.00
C ASN A 111 18.23 -7.02 2.61
N ASN A 112 18.44 -8.31 2.35
CA ASN A 112 17.55 -9.39 2.76
C ASN A 112 18.28 -10.48 3.58
N PRO A 113 18.69 -10.18 4.83
CA PRO A 113 19.29 -11.17 5.73
C PRO A 113 18.40 -12.38 5.99
N LEU A 114 17.08 -12.24 5.80
CA LEU A 114 16.10 -13.30 5.95
C LEU A 114 16.07 -14.28 4.76
N GLN A 115 16.84 -14.02 3.69
CA GLN A 115 16.93 -14.84 2.48
C GLN A 115 15.56 -15.16 1.86
N LEU A 116 14.60 -14.24 1.99
CA LEU A 116 13.26 -14.40 1.45
C LEU A 116 13.26 -14.33 -0.09
N PRO A 117 12.46 -15.14 -0.79
CA PRO A 117 12.38 -15.07 -2.25
C PRO A 117 11.94 -13.68 -2.74
N ALA A 118 12.50 -13.19 -3.85
CA ALA A 118 12.11 -11.91 -4.44
C ALA A 118 10.60 -11.85 -4.75
N SER A 119 9.99 -12.96 -5.18
CA SER A 119 8.55 -13.05 -5.41
C SER A 119 7.72 -12.85 -4.12
N PHE A 120 8.24 -13.27 -2.96
CA PHE A 120 7.60 -13.06 -1.66
C PHE A 120 7.68 -11.59 -1.22
N LEU A 121 8.84 -10.96 -1.40
CA LEU A 121 9.03 -9.53 -1.14
C LEU A 121 8.14 -8.67 -2.04
N LYS A 122 8.09 -8.99 -3.34
CA LYS A 122 7.21 -8.33 -4.31
C LYS A 122 5.75 -8.42 -3.89
N ARG A 123 5.26 -9.61 -3.52
CA ARG A 123 3.88 -9.77 -3.03
C ARG A 123 3.57 -8.91 -1.80
N GLN A 124 4.51 -8.80 -0.86
CA GLN A 124 4.32 -7.94 0.31
C GLN A 124 4.30 -6.46 -0.03
N LEU A 125 5.16 -6.03 -0.97
CA LEU A 125 5.21 -4.64 -1.42
C LEU A 125 3.93 -4.24 -2.15
N LEU A 126 3.42 -5.11 -3.03
CA LEU A 126 2.16 -4.88 -3.76
C LEU A 126 0.93 -4.85 -2.84
N ALA A 127 0.99 -5.56 -1.70
CA ALA A 127 -0.07 -5.55 -0.70
C ALA A 127 0.05 -4.40 0.32
N LEU A 128 1.05 -3.52 0.19
CA LEU A 128 1.31 -2.47 1.16
C LEU A 128 0.39 -1.27 0.94
N ASP A 129 -0.66 -1.18 1.76
CA ASP A 129 -1.58 -0.05 1.75
C ASP A 129 -0.95 1.11 2.55
N PRO A 130 -0.68 2.28 1.96
CA PRO A 130 0.06 3.34 2.65
C PRO A 130 -0.71 3.85 3.88
N PRO A 131 -0.02 4.21 4.98
CA PRO A 131 -0.66 4.74 6.18
C PRO A 131 -1.15 6.18 5.99
N ILE A 132 -2.27 6.50 6.63
CA ILE A 132 -2.88 7.83 6.68
C ILE A 132 -2.95 8.27 8.14
N LYS A 133 -2.34 9.42 8.44
CA LYS A 133 -2.40 10.03 9.78
C LYS A 133 -3.85 10.37 10.13
N HIS A 134 -4.23 10.20 11.39
CA HIS A 134 -5.58 10.32 11.95
C HIS A 134 -6.58 9.22 11.56
N LEU A 135 -6.24 8.36 10.59
CA LEU A 135 -7.00 7.16 10.25
C LEU A 135 -6.33 5.89 10.77
N ASP A 136 -5.01 5.76 10.56
CA ASP A 136 -4.19 4.62 10.98
C ASP A 136 -3.43 4.87 12.30
N CYS A 137 -3.15 6.14 12.63
CA CYS A 137 -2.23 6.51 13.71
C CYS A 137 -2.39 7.98 14.13
N ASP A 138 -1.93 8.32 15.34
CA ASP A 138 -1.82 9.70 15.81
C ASP A 138 -0.53 10.38 15.27
N GLU A 139 0.55 9.60 15.16
CA GLU A 139 1.87 10.03 14.69
C GLU A 139 2.37 9.09 13.58
N LEU A 140 2.85 9.66 12.46
CA LEU A 140 3.44 8.93 11.34
C LEU A 140 4.91 9.32 11.18
N ILE A 141 5.80 8.35 11.28
CA ILE A 141 7.25 8.48 11.06
C ILE A 141 7.61 7.67 9.81
N VAL A 142 8.32 8.29 8.88
CA VAL A 142 8.80 7.62 7.66
C VAL A 142 10.27 7.26 7.81
N LYS A 143 10.62 6.02 7.47
CA LYS A 143 11.99 5.51 7.40
C LYS A 143 12.26 5.03 5.98
N ILE A 144 13.14 5.73 5.29
CA ILE A 144 13.60 5.35 3.95
C ILE A 144 14.83 4.45 4.10
N THR A 145 14.77 3.27 3.49
CA THR A 145 15.89 2.33 3.41
C THR A 145 16.44 2.33 2.00
N GLY A 146 17.77 2.40 1.88
CA GLY A 146 18.46 2.42 0.58
C GLY A 146 18.53 3.80 -0.08
N ASN A 147 19.16 3.87 -1.25
CA ASN A 147 19.31 5.11 -2.01
C ASN A 147 18.11 5.34 -2.94
N LEU A 148 17.04 5.91 -2.38
CA LEU A 148 15.82 6.27 -3.13
C LEU A 148 15.87 7.66 -3.76
N LYS A 149 16.95 8.46 -3.57
CA LYS A 149 17.09 9.78 -4.21
C LYS A 149 17.07 9.69 -5.75
N ARG A 150 17.43 8.53 -6.30
CA ARG A 150 17.35 8.23 -7.74
C ARG A 150 15.95 8.44 -8.34
N TYR A 151 14.90 8.35 -7.52
CA TYR A 151 13.51 8.47 -7.97
C TYR A 151 12.96 9.90 -7.90
N ALA A 152 13.66 10.83 -7.23
CA ALA A 152 13.14 12.18 -6.96
C ALA A 152 12.86 13.00 -8.24
N ASN A 153 13.59 12.71 -9.32
CA ASN A 153 13.44 13.43 -10.60
C ASN A 153 12.51 12.73 -11.60
N ILE A 154 11.90 11.60 -11.22
CA ILE A 154 10.97 10.89 -12.11
C ILE A 154 9.60 11.57 -12.02
N THR A 155 9.24 12.28 -13.08
CA THR A 155 7.97 13.02 -13.16
C THR A 155 6.82 12.17 -13.70
N SER A 156 7.12 11.10 -14.45
CA SER A 156 6.10 10.18 -14.98
C SER A 156 5.66 9.19 -13.89
N PRO A 157 4.38 9.21 -13.47
CA PRO A 157 3.84 8.28 -12.47
C PRO A 157 4.05 6.82 -12.85
N LEU A 158 3.77 6.49 -14.12
CA LEU A 158 3.90 5.13 -14.65
C LEU A 158 5.36 4.66 -14.61
N ARG A 159 6.29 5.54 -15.02
CA ARG A 159 7.72 5.24 -14.97
C ARG A 159 8.21 5.03 -13.54
N PHE A 160 7.77 5.87 -12.61
CA PHE A 160 8.10 5.73 -11.20
C PHE A 160 7.60 4.39 -10.66
N ALA A 161 6.34 4.03 -10.91
CA ALA A 161 5.75 2.77 -10.45
C ALA A 161 6.51 1.53 -10.97
N CYS A 162 6.93 1.55 -12.25
CA CYS A 162 7.77 0.51 -12.84
C CYS A 162 9.15 0.45 -12.19
N ASP A 163 9.87 1.58 -12.10
CA ASP A 163 11.24 1.60 -11.60
C ASP A 163 11.33 1.24 -10.11
N PHE A 164 10.28 1.50 -9.33
CA PHE A 164 10.21 1.19 -7.91
C PHE A 164 10.00 -0.32 -7.63
N ILE A 165 9.22 -1.00 -8.47
CA ILE A 165 8.94 -2.45 -8.35
C ILE A 165 9.92 -3.33 -9.16
N ALA A 166 10.74 -2.73 -10.02
CA ALA A 166 11.68 -3.47 -10.86
C ALA A 166 12.80 -4.10 -10.02
N CYS A 167 12.71 -5.41 -9.78
CA CYS A 167 13.86 -6.24 -9.45
C CYS A 167 14.52 -6.78 -10.73
N SER A 168 15.76 -7.22 -10.64
CA SER A 168 16.54 -7.83 -11.73
C SER A 168 16.02 -9.20 -12.20
N ASP A 169 14.73 -9.51 -11.98
CA ASP A 169 14.12 -10.68 -12.61
C ASP A 169 13.80 -10.36 -14.08
N ALA A 170 13.84 -11.38 -14.93
CA ALA A 170 13.59 -11.24 -16.37
C ALA A 170 12.21 -10.59 -16.66
N VAL A 171 11.26 -10.73 -15.73
CA VAL A 171 9.92 -10.12 -15.78
C VAL A 171 9.98 -8.61 -15.53
N GLY A 172 10.81 -8.14 -14.61
CA GLY A 172 11.04 -6.72 -14.31
C GLY A 172 11.72 -5.95 -15.44
N GLN A 173 12.56 -6.61 -16.25
CA GLN A 173 13.12 -6.02 -17.47
C GLN A 173 12.10 -6.00 -18.62
N GLN A 174 11.23 -7.00 -18.71
CA GLN A 174 10.11 -7.00 -19.64
C GLN A 174 9.15 -5.83 -19.36
N LEU A 175 8.97 -5.43 -18.08
CA LEU A 175 8.17 -4.28 -17.63
C LEU A 175 8.66 -2.88 -18.10
N TYR A 176 9.81 -2.78 -18.76
CA TYR A 176 10.23 -1.53 -19.42
C TYR A 176 9.69 -1.41 -20.85
N GLN A 177 9.42 -2.54 -21.50
CA GLN A 177 8.86 -2.59 -22.85
C GLN A 177 7.33 -2.46 -22.83
N THR A 178 6.73 -2.16 -21.67
CA THR A 178 5.31 -2.36 -21.39
C THR A 178 4.47 -1.10 -21.18
N THR A 179 5.01 0.11 -21.29
CA THR A 179 4.16 1.31 -21.30
C THR A 179 3.23 1.33 -22.52
N GLN A 180 3.58 0.57 -23.57
CA GLN A 180 2.76 0.31 -24.75
C GLN A 180 1.97 -1.00 -24.72
N ILE A 181 1.91 -1.73 -23.59
CA ILE A 181 1.04 -2.92 -23.56
C ILE A 181 -0.40 -2.45 -23.79
N PRO A 182 -1.13 -2.99 -24.78
CA PRO A 182 -2.58 -2.90 -24.77
C PRO A 182 -3.08 -3.43 -23.43
N ASP A 183 -3.91 -2.65 -22.73
CA ASP A 183 -4.45 -3.02 -21.40
C ASP A 183 -4.97 -4.47 -21.49
N ASN A 184 -5.56 -4.89 -22.63
CA ASN A 184 -5.99 -6.27 -22.93
C ASN A 184 -6.86 -6.87 -21.81
N GLY A 185 -7.28 -6.04 -20.86
CA GLY A 185 -8.34 -6.33 -19.93
C GLY A 185 -9.64 -6.49 -20.71
N ILE A 186 -10.66 -6.85 -19.97
CA ILE A 186 -11.98 -7.11 -20.55
C ILE A 186 -12.55 -5.82 -21.19
N TYR A 187 -12.09 -4.64 -20.76
CA TYR A 187 -12.74 -3.35 -21.02
C TYR A 187 -11.97 -2.39 -21.96
N HIS A 188 -10.71 -2.66 -22.29
CA HIS A 188 -9.85 -1.70 -22.98
C HIS A 188 -9.15 -2.34 -24.18
N THR A 189 -9.07 -1.60 -25.29
CA THR A 189 -8.27 -1.95 -26.48
C THR A 189 -7.00 -1.11 -26.57
N GLU A 190 -7.00 0.05 -25.92
CA GLU A 190 -5.88 0.98 -25.83
C GLU A 190 -4.77 0.48 -24.89
N SER A 191 -3.59 1.10 -24.99
CA SER A 191 -2.52 0.87 -24.02
C SER A 191 -2.81 1.53 -22.67
N LEU A 192 -2.23 1.01 -21.59
CA LEU A 192 -2.34 1.63 -20.27
C LEU A 192 -1.90 3.10 -20.27
N GLN A 193 -0.81 3.42 -20.99
CA GLN A 193 -0.34 4.80 -21.14
C GLN A 193 -1.38 5.68 -21.85
N THR A 194 -1.97 5.17 -22.94
CA THR A 194 -3.03 5.87 -23.68
C THR A 194 -4.24 6.12 -22.80
N HIS A 195 -4.71 5.10 -22.08
CA HIS A 195 -5.86 5.22 -21.17
C HIS A 195 -5.62 6.30 -20.10
N LEU A 196 -4.47 6.28 -19.43
CA LEU A 196 -4.11 7.30 -18.44
C LEU A 196 -4.05 8.70 -19.06
N GLN A 197 -3.54 8.85 -20.28
CA GLN A 197 -3.50 10.14 -20.99
C GLN A 197 -4.90 10.66 -21.30
N LEU A 198 -5.80 9.80 -21.78
CA LEU A 198 -7.21 10.15 -22.03
C LEU A 198 -7.91 10.56 -20.74
N CYS A 199 -7.74 9.80 -19.65
CA CYS A 199 -8.27 10.14 -18.32
C CYS A 199 -7.79 11.52 -17.86
N VAL A 200 -6.50 11.84 -18.07
CA VAL A 200 -5.94 13.14 -17.70
C VAL A 200 -6.56 14.27 -18.53
N GLN A 201 -6.69 14.10 -19.85
CA GLN A 201 -7.31 15.10 -20.72
C GLN A 201 -8.76 15.37 -20.33
N THR A 202 -9.55 14.31 -20.11
CA THR A 202 -10.94 14.41 -19.68
C THR A 202 -11.06 15.05 -18.28
N ALA A 203 -10.15 14.72 -17.35
CA ALA A 203 -10.11 15.32 -16.02
C ALA A 203 -9.73 16.82 -16.05
N GLN A 204 -8.84 17.24 -16.95
CA GLN A 204 -8.46 18.65 -17.11
C GLN A 204 -9.64 19.53 -17.50
N ALA A 205 -10.60 18.99 -18.27
CA ALA A 205 -11.83 19.70 -18.62
C ALA A 205 -12.76 19.96 -17.42
N GLN A 206 -12.55 19.29 -16.28
CA GLN A 206 -13.30 19.56 -15.04
C GLN A 206 -12.71 20.70 -14.21
N HIS A 207 -11.55 21.24 -14.57
CA HIS A 207 -10.84 22.28 -13.83
C HIS A 207 -10.58 21.95 -12.34
N ASP A 208 -10.42 20.65 -12.01
CA ASP A 208 -10.14 20.16 -10.66
C ASP A 208 -8.78 19.42 -10.63
N GLU A 209 -7.82 19.97 -9.89
CA GLU A 209 -6.47 19.41 -9.76
C GLU A 209 -6.44 18.04 -9.05
N LEU A 210 -7.40 17.77 -8.15
CA LEU A 210 -7.52 16.47 -7.49
C LEU A 210 -7.90 15.39 -8.51
N LEU A 211 -8.85 15.68 -9.40
CA LEU A 211 -9.25 14.76 -10.47
C LEU A 211 -8.11 14.53 -11.47
N VAL A 212 -7.36 15.58 -11.82
CA VAL A 212 -6.18 15.45 -12.70
C VAL A 212 -5.10 14.59 -12.04
N THR A 213 -4.86 14.77 -10.75
CA THR A 213 -3.87 13.96 -10.02
C THR A 213 -4.35 12.51 -9.87
N LEU A 214 -5.63 12.29 -9.55
CA LEU A 214 -6.23 10.96 -9.52
C LEU A 214 -6.08 10.25 -10.87
N ALA A 215 -6.41 10.92 -11.98
CA ALA A 215 -6.26 10.38 -13.32
C ALA A 215 -4.84 9.91 -13.62
N LYS A 216 -3.82 10.70 -13.24
CA LYS A 216 -2.40 10.38 -13.43
C LYS A 216 -1.94 9.10 -12.71
N TRP A 217 -2.55 8.79 -11.57
CA TRP A 217 -2.02 7.79 -10.63
C TRP A 217 -2.91 6.57 -10.43
N HIS A 218 -4.23 6.64 -10.67
CA HIS A 218 -5.17 5.61 -10.22
C HIS A 218 -4.83 4.18 -10.68
N ASP A 219 -4.31 4.05 -11.89
CA ASP A 219 -4.11 2.78 -12.57
C ASP A 219 -2.64 2.39 -12.78
N VAL A 220 -1.69 3.19 -12.29
CA VAL A 220 -0.25 2.90 -12.47
C VAL A 220 0.14 1.55 -11.87
N GLY A 221 -0.61 1.06 -10.88
CA GLY A 221 -0.36 -0.22 -10.25
C GLY A 221 -0.62 -1.44 -11.14
N LYS A 222 -1.36 -1.29 -12.25
CA LYS A 222 -1.61 -2.36 -13.23
C LYS A 222 -0.32 -2.97 -13.77
N VAL A 223 0.75 -2.19 -13.92
CA VAL A 223 2.07 -2.68 -14.36
C VAL A 223 2.65 -3.74 -13.42
N ALA A 224 2.27 -3.70 -12.15
CA ALA A 224 2.92 -4.48 -11.11
C ALA A 224 2.17 -5.77 -10.75
N VAL A 225 0.83 -5.77 -10.94
CA VAL A 225 -0.08 -6.86 -10.51
C VAL A 225 -0.67 -7.67 -11.68
N ARG A 226 -0.28 -7.37 -12.91
CA ARG A 226 -0.80 -8.02 -14.12
C ARG A 226 -0.69 -9.55 -14.05
N GLN A 227 -1.82 -10.23 -14.23
CA GLN A 227 -1.91 -11.70 -14.28
C GLN A 227 -2.71 -12.12 -15.50
N TYR A 228 -2.22 -13.11 -16.24
CA TYR A 228 -2.96 -13.68 -17.37
C TYR A 228 -3.90 -14.79 -16.90
N ASP A 229 -5.16 -14.72 -17.31
CA ASP A 229 -6.16 -15.77 -17.12
C ASP A 229 -6.22 -16.63 -18.38
N GLU A 230 -5.64 -17.82 -18.30
CA GLU A 230 -5.63 -18.78 -19.40
C GLU A 230 -7.03 -19.24 -19.80
N THR A 231 -7.98 -19.24 -18.87
CA THR A 231 -9.37 -19.69 -19.13
C THR A 231 -10.15 -18.62 -19.89
N LYS A 232 -9.97 -17.35 -19.52
CA LYS A 232 -10.69 -16.22 -20.14
C LYS A 232 -9.89 -15.53 -21.25
N HIS A 233 -8.66 -15.96 -21.52
CA HIS A 233 -7.73 -15.32 -22.45
C HIS A 233 -7.63 -13.79 -22.26
N THR A 234 -7.65 -13.34 -21.00
CA THR A 234 -7.64 -11.92 -20.64
C THR A 234 -6.70 -11.66 -19.46
N TYR A 235 -6.28 -10.41 -19.30
CA TYR A 235 -5.48 -10.02 -18.14
C TYR A 235 -6.37 -9.49 -17.01
N HIS A 236 -6.02 -9.85 -15.77
CA HIS A 236 -6.59 -9.28 -14.56
C HIS A 236 -5.57 -8.45 -13.80
N TYR A 237 -6.08 -7.46 -13.08
CA TYR A 237 -5.30 -6.49 -12.32
C TYR A 237 -5.84 -6.37 -10.89
N TYR A 238 -5.91 -7.49 -10.19
CA TYR A 238 -6.45 -7.50 -8.83
C TYR A 238 -5.60 -6.63 -7.89
N ASP A 239 -6.28 -5.82 -7.09
CA ASP A 239 -5.70 -4.94 -6.07
C ASP A 239 -4.69 -3.90 -6.61
N HIS A 240 -4.72 -3.59 -7.92
CA HIS A 240 -3.84 -2.57 -8.52
C HIS A 240 -3.96 -1.22 -7.81
N GLU A 241 -5.15 -0.88 -7.31
CA GLU A 241 -5.43 0.39 -6.65
C GLU A 241 -4.65 0.55 -5.32
N ILE A 242 -4.25 -0.56 -4.68
CA ILE A 242 -3.40 -0.55 -3.48
C ILE A 242 -2.00 -0.08 -3.85
N TYR A 243 -1.40 -0.70 -4.86
CA TYR A 243 -0.05 -0.33 -5.28
C TYR A 243 -0.01 1.05 -5.96
N SER A 244 -1.06 1.45 -6.68
CA SER A 244 -1.21 2.83 -7.19
C SER A 244 -1.17 3.86 -6.05
N SER A 245 -1.94 3.64 -4.98
CA SER A 245 -1.97 4.53 -3.82
C SER A 245 -0.61 4.55 -3.10
N TYR A 246 0.01 3.39 -2.94
CA TYR A 246 1.36 3.26 -2.38
C TYR A 246 2.41 4.03 -3.21
N ALA A 247 2.42 3.84 -4.52
CA ALA A 247 3.37 4.49 -5.42
C ALA A 247 3.23 6.01 -5.35
N TYR A 248 1.99 6.53 -5.37
CA TYR A 248 1.74 7.96 -5.19
C TYR A 248 2.26 8.48 -3.84
N ALA A 249 1.98 7.78 -2.75
CA ALA A 249 2.42 8.18 -1.41
C ALA A 249 3.95 8.20 -1.28
N VAL A 250 4.64 7.18 -1.81
CA VAL A 250 6.11 7.15 -1.81
C VAL A 250 6.68 8.25 -2.69
N HIS A 251 6.15 8.44 -3.91
CA HIS A 251 6.62 9.51 -4.80
C HIS A 251 6.48 10.89 -4.15
N THR A 252 5.34 11.14 -3.51
CA THR A 252 5.07 12.36 -2.74
C THR A 252 6.09 12.55 -1.62
N LEU A 253 6.36 11.52 -0.82
CA LEU A 253 7.37 11.59 0.25
C LEU A 253 8.79 11.82 -0.27
N LEU A 254 9.14 11.25 -1.42
CA LEU A 254 10.48 11.42 -1.99
C LEU A 254 10.68 12.81 -2.62
N THR A 255 9.62 13.44 -3.10
CA THR A 255 9.66 14.74 -3.77
C THR A 255 9.34 15.92 -2.85
N GLN A 256 8.51 15.70 -1.84
CA GLN A 256 7.99 16.76 -0.96
C GLN A 256 8.28 16.51 0.53
N HIS A 257 8.84 15.36 0.90
CA HIS A 257 9.24 14.99 2.27
C HIS A 257 8.12 14.89 3.31
N THR A 258 6.87 15.15 2.93
CA THR A 258 5.69 15.05 3.79
C THR A 258 4.45 14.67 2.99
N ILE A 259 3.38 14.27 3.68
CA ILE A 259 2.05 14.07 3.11
C ILE A 259 1.11 15.08 3.77
N SER A 260 0.64 16.04 2.98
CA SER A 260 -0.39 17.01 3.36
C SER A 260 -1.79 16.36 3.43
N PRO A 261 -2.77 17.01 4.08
CA PRO A 261 -4.16 16.53 4.09
C PRO A 261 -4.73 16.31 2.69
N GLN A 262 -4.44 17.19 1.73
CA GLN A 262 -4.88 17.06 0.35
C GLN A 262 -4.27 15.83 -0.34
N GLN A 263 -3.01 15.53 -0.06
CA GLN A 263 -2.35 14.32 -0.57
C GLN A 263 -2.91 13.06 0.07
N ALA A 264 -3.26 13.09 1.35
CA ALA A 264 -3.96 11.98 2.01
C ALA A 264 -5.32 11.72 1.35
N VAL A 265 -6.07 12.76 0.99
CA VAL A 265 -7.31 12.64 0.19
C VAL A 265 -7.04 11.95 -1.14
N ILE A 266 -6.02 12.38 -1.90
CA ILE A 266 -5.67 11.74 -3.18
C ILE A 266 -5.31 10.26 -2.98
N MET A 267 -4.58 9.91 -1.92
CA MET A 267 -4.29 8.50 -1.58
C MET A 267 -5.58 7.70 -1.37
N GLN A 268 -6.60 8.27 -0.71
CA GLN A 268 -7.90 7.64 -0.52
C GLN A 268 -8.65 7.49 -1.84
N LEU A 269 -8.68 8.55 -2.65
CA LEU A 269 -9.35 8.54 -3.95
C LEU A 269 -8.76 7.47 -4.88
N ILE A 270 -7.42 7.38 -4.95
CA ILE A 270 -6.74 6.32 -5.71
C ILE A 270 -7.12 4.94 -5.15
N ARG A 271 -7.03 4.74 -3.83
CA ARG A 271 -7.32 3.45 -3.18
C ARG A 271 -8.75 2.97 -3.41
N TRP A 272 -9.69 3.89 -3.57
CA TRP A 272 -11.13 3.59 -3.63
C TRP A 272 -11.79 3.94 -4.98
N HIS A 273 -11.02 4.29 -6.02
CA HIS A 273 -11.55 4.66 -7.34
C HIS A 273 -12.41 3.56 -7.98
N MET A 274 -12.16 2.28 -7.65
CA MET A 274 -12.98 1.16 -8.12
C MET A 274 -14.30 0.97 -7.35
N ALA A 275 -14.49 1.62 -6.21
CA ALA A 275 -15.66 1.42 -5.34
C ALA A 275 -17.00 1.80 -6.01
N PRO A 276 -17.11 2.90 -6.78
CA PRO A 276 -18.34 3.23 -7.52
C PRO A 276 -18.79 2.14 -8.51
N PHE A 277 -17.87 1.37 -9.10
CA PHE A 277 -18.24 0.24 -9.99
C PHE A 277 -18.85 -0.95 -9.24
N ARG A 278 -18.48 -1.13 -7.96
CA ARG A 278 -18.89 -2.28 -7.12
C ARG A 278 -20.06 -1.95 -6.20
N GLY A 279 -20.40 -0.68 -6.06
CA GLY A 279 -21.30 -0.15 -5.04
C GLY A 279 -20.54 0.25 -3.77
N VAL A 280 -20.87 1.43 -3.24
CA VAL A 280 -20.27 1.96 -2.02
C VAL A 280 -21.15 1.62 -0.82
N SER A 281 -20.64 0.77 0.07
CA SER A 281 -21.36 0.39 1.30
C SER A 281 -21.17 1.42 2.42
N GLN A 282 -22.18 1.58 3.28
CA GLN A 282 -22.07 2.44 4.48
C GLN A 282 -20.92 1.98 5.40
N ARG A 283 -20.68 0.66 5.49
CA ARG A 283 -19.56 0.09 6.25
C ARG A 283 -18.19 0.55 5.73
N LEU A 284 -18.05 0.72 4.41
CA LEU A 284 -16.83 1.25 3.81
C LEU A 284 -16.65 2.72 4.20
N LEU A 285 -17.69 3.54 4.01
CA LEU A 285 -17.66 4.96 4.33
C LEU A 285 -17.27 5.21 5.79
N MET A 286 -17.89 4.49 6.72
CA MET A 286 -17.59 4.62 8.15
C MET A 286 -16.17 4.16 8.52
N ARG A 287 -15.68 3.07 7.91
CA ARG A 287 -14.36 2.52 8.24
C ARG A 287 -13.23 3.42 7.75
N GLU A 288 -13.36 3.89 6.52
CA GLU A 288 -12.33 4.69 5.85
C GLU A 288 -12.51 6.20 6.09
N GLN A 289 -13.59 6.60 6.78
CA GLN A 289 -13.93 8.00 7.04
C GLN A 289 -14.03 8.84 5.76
N LEU A 290 -14.55 8.25 4.67
CA LEU A 290 -14.75 8.97 3.42
C LEU A 290 -15.85 10.03 3.57
N SER A 291 -15.49 11.28 3.33
CA SER A 291 -16.39 12.43 3.31
C SER A 291 -17.36 12.39 2.13
N ALA A 292 -18.40 13.23 2.20
CA ALA A 292 -19.35 13.40 1.10
C ALA A 292 -18.65 13.94 -0.17
N ASP A 293 -17.69 14.85 0.01
CA ASP A 293 -16.91 15.45 -1.08
C ASP A 293 -15.99 14.42 -1.74
N GLU A 294 -15.30 13.58 -0.96
CA GLU A 294 -14.51 12.46 -1.50
C GLU A 294 -15.38 11.47 -2.27
N LEU A 295 -16.59 11.18 -1.78
CA LEU A 295 -17.53 10.31 -2.50
C LEU A 295 -18.02 10.94 -3.80
N ALA A 296 -18.25 12.26 -3.83
CA ALA A 296 -18.59 12.99 -5.04
C ALA A 296 -17.43 12.93 -6.05
N LEU A 297 -16.20 13.18 -5.62
CA LEU A 297 -15.00 13.07 -6.46
C LEU A 297 -14.82 11.66 -7.03
N LEU A 298 -15.03 10.60 -6.23
CA LEU A 298 -15.00 9.22 -6.70
C LEU A 298 -16.05 8.95 -7.80
N ARG A 299 -17.25 9.50 -7.65
CA ARG A 299 -18.33 9.35 -8.64
C ARG A 299 -18.03 10.12 -9.93
N THR A 300 -17.53 11.35 -9.81
CA THR A 300 -17.10 12.15 -10.96
C THR A 300 -15.96 11.44 -11.69
N PHE A 301 -14.96 10.94 -10.96
CA PHE A 301 -13.85 10.21 -11.55
C PHE A 301 -14.30 8.92 -12.23
N ASN A 302 -15.27 8.19 -11.67
CA ASN A 302 -15.85 7.01 -12.32
C ASN A 302 -16.42 7.33 -13.72
N GLN A 303 -16.99 8.52 -13.90
CA GLN A 303 -17.50 8.96 -15.20
C GLN A 303 -16.35 9.29 -16.16
N ILE A 304 -15.31 9.97 -15.67
CA ILE A 304 -14.09 10.28 -16.43
C ILE A 304 -13.43 8.99 -16.94
N ASP A 305 -13.21 8.04 -16.04
CA ASP A 305 -12.56 6.76 -16.32
C ASP A 305 -13.33 5.97 -17.40
N LYS A 306 -14.66 5.83 -17.21
CA LYS A 306 -15.54 5.19 -18.21
C LYS A 306 -15.53 5.89 -19.57
N ALA A 307 -15.58 7.23 -19.58
CA ALA A 307 -15.60 8.01 -20.82
C ALA A 307 -14.25 7.98 -21.56
N SER A 308 -13.17 7.63 -20.86
CA SER A 308 -11.80 7.58 -21.39
C SER A 308 -11.38 6.16 -21.82
N SER A 309 -12.31 5.20 -21.81
CA SER A 309 -12.13 3.88 -22.39
C SER A 309 -12.50 3.90 -23.88
N LEU A 310 -11.62 3.37 -24.74
CA LEU A 310 -11.93 3.23 -26.17
C LEU A 310 -12.82 2.02 -26.48
N GLY A 311 -13.23 1.27 -25.45
CA GLY A 311 -14.10 0.11 -25.57
C GLY A 311 -13.49 -1.06 -26.33
N LYS A 312 -14.19 -2.20 -26.27
CA LYS A 312 -14.13 -3.27 -27.26
C LYS A 312 -15.42 -3.26 -28.06
#